data_AF-A0A6G0X1Q8-F1
#
_entry.id   AF-A0A6G0X1Q8-F1
#
_cell.length_a   1.000
_cell.length_b   1.000
_cell.length_c   1.000
_cell.angle_alpha   90.00
_cell.angle_beta   90.00
_cell.angle_gamma   90.00
#
_symmetry.space_group_name_H-M   'P 1'
#
loop_
_entity.id
_entity.type
_entity.pdbx_description
1 polymer ?
#
loop_
_entity_poly.entity_id
_entity_poly.type
_entity_poly.pdbx_seq_one_letter_code
_entity_poly.pdbx_strand_id
1 'polypeptide(L)'
;MNHREHGGGTLSESSGNPFTLPSDEEVFRMRDDIKKKKEEERLHNAQLKIHEKITNSSKRGNIRRFHFEESSQDLGTITQSKQTRGLVAAATAAISSDRRREKENMTDFISKKREMFLVQMSLDTKREEIRKLEEKAQLKEEALKKSELMLEEDAVRFDTFLKENDKKAHEAIKKAEKETKAKADRVQEIKKLNQQIQLVQSDMSKLKEQLDDCLKYKAFLDELTPPEWESEQKAKKAKRQEERLQKKKAKAMSEWEAIRAKAMADQEERDRIERDRNVDKDGKPKKKAEKVKSTAPQNAIPPMPNLDDLTITSSGEELPMYFQNPQQLLDIFTALEESNLFLIQNSQETEQSLEELKQNYRETKKKMNKKTQMLKQNIDELKEQISIEDAKANHLRQRALAGTGENVQEKMLKELHDKVLAVYQRCGFEADSNPNTLFMLTDLEARLEDLLSAIEHMPEDYVVKAEKEKEKERRERVRQERISQQTKMYEERMKKSMERSMQAPKKRKGRQVVWRSQPLRQTKQQESESHVNDDDQADQQHFKW
;
A
#
# COMPACT_ATOMS: atom_id res chain seq x y z
N MET A 1 -55.36 49.07 -21.16
CA MET A 1 -55.08 48.26 -19.96
C MET A 1 -53.72 48.66 -19.44
N ASN A 2 -53.49 49.19 -18.25
CA ASN A 2 -54.34 49.76 -17.23
C ASN A 2 -53.36 50.61 -16.41
N HIS A 3 -53.79 51.83 -16.08
CA HIS A 3 -53.16 52.68 -15.08
C HIS A 3 -52.97 51.93 -13.76
N ARG A 4 -51.88 52.22 -13.05
CA ARG A 4 -51.91 52.17 -11.58
C ARG A 4 -50.99 53.23 -11.00
N GLU A 5 -51.60 54.36 -10.68
CA GLU A 5 -51.11 55.34 -9.74
C GLU A 5 -51.10 54.73 -8.32
N HIS A 6 -50.04 54.98 -7.57
CA HIS A 6 -50.08 54.98 -6.11
C HIS A 6 -49.59 56.34 -5.61
N GLY A 7 -50.56 57.15 -5.21
CA GLY A 7 -50.31 58.30 -4.34
C GLY A 7 -49.87 57.82 -2.96
N GLY A 8 -48.83 58.45 -2.46
CA GLY A 8 -48.33 58.31 -1.10
C GLY A 8 -47.84 59.67 -0.64
N GLY A 9 -48.75 60.52 -0.18
CA GLY A 9 -48.39 61.70 0.59
C GLY A 9 -47.76 61.25 1.91
N THR A 10 -46.52 61.66 2.14
CA THR A 10 -45.90 61.61 3.47
C THR A 10 -45.31 62.98 3.76
N LEU A 11 -46.03 63.76 4.57
CA LEU A 11 -45.45 64.79 5.41
C LEU A 11 -44.38 64.11 6.27
N SER A 12 -43.11 64.42 6.04
CA SER A 12 -42.05 64.15 7.01
C SER A 12 -41.54 65.51 7.50
N GLU A 13 -42.06 65.95 8.64
CA GLU A 13 -41.35 66.88 9.51
C GLU A 13 -40.08 66.15 9.98
N SER A 14 -38.98 66.34 9.26
CA SER A 14 -37.68 65.90 9.72
C SER A 14 -37.24 66.81 10.86
N SER A 15 -37.50 66.39 12.09
CA SER A 15 -36.75 66.80 13.29
C SER A 15 -35.31 66.26 13.20
N GLY A 16 -34.58 66.75 12.19
CA GLY A 16 -33.17 66.46 11.98
C GLY A 16 -32.34 67.09 13.10
N ASN A 17 -31.30 66.37 13.52
CA ASN A 17 -30.36 66.82 14.54
C ASN A 17 -29.76 68.18 14.13
N PRO A 18 -29.87 69.25 14.93
CA PRO A 18 -29.40 70.59 14.55
C PRO A 18 -27.88 70.71 14.42
N PHE A 19 -27.13 69.64 14.71
CA PHE A 19 -25.67 69.58 14.60
C PHE A 19 -25.17 68.65 13.48
N THR A 20 -26.05 68.06 12.67
CA THR A 20 -25.62 67.35 11.44
C THR A 20 -25.51 68.33 10.28
N LEU A 21 -24.35 68.35 9.63
CA LEU A 21 -24.10 69.15 8.43
C LEU A 21 -25.09 68.75 7.32
N PRO A 22 -25.83 69.71 6.72
CA PRO A 22 -26.74 69.42 5.62
C PRO A 22 -26.01 68.78 4.44
N SER A 23 -26.68 67.87 3.73
CA SER A 23 -26.12 67.25 2.53
C SER A 23 -25.90 68.30 1.44
N ASP A 24 -24.89 68.13 0.57
CA ASP A 24 -24.60 69.07 -0.53
C ASP A 24 -25.84 69.34 -1.40
N GLU A 25 -26.68 68.33 -1.62
CA GLU A 25 -27.94 68.50 -2.36
C GLU A 25 -28.97 69.38 -1.63
N GLU A 26 -29.03 69.31 -0.29
CA GLU A 26 -29.86 70.20 0.52
C GLU A 26 -29.29 71.62 0.56
N VAL A 27 -27.97 71.79 0.59
CA VAL A 27 -27.31 73.09 0.52
C VAL A 27 -27.64 73.78 -0.80
N PHE A 28 -27.61 73.06 -1.93
CA PHE A 28 -28.00 73.62 -3.22
C PHE A 28 -29.48 74.04 -3.24
N ARG A 29 -30.39 73.21 -2.72
CA ARG A 29 -31.82 73.55 -2.62
C ARG A 29 -32.07 74.76 -1.72
N MET A 30 -31.44 74.84 -0.56
CA MET A 30 -31.54 76.01 0.33
C MET A 30 -31.01 77.28 -0.35
N ARG A 31 -29.96 77.17 -1.15
CA ARG A 31 -29.38 78.31 -1.87
C ARG A 31 -30.29 78.80 -2.99
N ASP A 32 -30.98 77.90 -3.68
CA ASP A 32 -31.96 78.23 -4.70
C ASP A 32 -33.25 78.79 -4.07
N ASP A 33 -33.70 78.28 -2.93
CA ASP A 33 -34.82 78.84 -2.16
C ASP A 33 -34.52 80.25 -1.62
N ILE A 34 -33.28 80.50 -1.16
CA ILE A 34 -32.83 81.83 -0.76
C ILE A 34 -32.83 82.79 -1.95
N LYS A 35 -32.36 82.34 -3.13
CA LYS A 35 -32.42 83.15 -4.35
C LYS A 35 -33.86 83.49 -4.72
N LYS A 36 -34.75 82.50 -4.68
CA LYS A 36 -36.16 82.65 -5.01
C LYS A 36 -36.87 83.62 -4.06
N LYS A 37 -36.68 83.48 -2.74
CA LYS A 37 -37.19 84.43 -1.73
C LYS A 37 -36.65 85.84 -1.94
N LYS A 38 -35.38 85.98 -2.28
CA LYS A 38 -34.77 87.29 -2.56
C LYS A 38 -35.37 87.95 -3.81
N GLU A 39 -35.70 87.15 -4.81
CA GLU A 39 -36.33 87.62 -6.04
C GLU A 39 -37.79 88.01 -5.79
N GLU A 40 -38.52 87.22 -5.00
CA GLU A 40 -39.88 87.53 -4.53
C GLU A 40 -39.92 88.80 -3.68
N GLU A 41 -38.97 89.00 -2.75
CA GLU A 41 -38.84 90.25 -1.97
C GLU A 41 -38.53 91.46 -2.87
N ARG A 42 -37.78 91.25 -3.96
CA ARG A 42 -37.45 92.32 -4.92
C ARG A 42 -38.69 92.73 -5.72
N LEU A 43 -39.50 91.76 -6.15
CA LEU A 43 -40.77 92.01 -6.83
C LEU A 43 -41.78 92.67 -5.88
N HIS A 44 -41.86 92.21 -4.63
CA HIS A 44 -42.71 92.80 -3.60
C HIS A 44 -42.31 94.25 -3.30
N ASN A 45 -41.01 94.53 -3.12
CA ASN A 45 -40.51 95.89 -2.92
C ASN A 45 -40.63 96.79 -4.16
N ALA A 46 -40.74 96.21 -5.36
CA ALA A 46 -41.00 96.99 -6.57
C ALA A 46 -42.45 97.48 -6.62
N GLN A 47 -43.40 96.71 -6.08
CA GLN A 47 -44.83 97.04 -6.07
C GLN A 47 -45.26 98.01 -4.96
N LEU A 48 -44.46 98.17 -3.90
CA LEU A 48 -44.75 99.10 -2.79
C LEU A 48 -44.53 100.57 -3.17
N LYS A 49 -45.34 101.47 -2.60
CA LYS A 49 -45.19 102.92 -2.81
C LYS A 49 -44.01 103.47 -2.00
N ILE A 50 -43.45 104.61 -2.42
CA ILE A 50 -42.17 105.15 -1.90
C ILE A 50 -42.16 105.33 -0.36
N HIS A 51 -43.29 105.65 0.26
CA HIS A 51 -43.39 105.84 1.71
C HIS A 51 -43.53 104.53 2.51
N GLU A 52 -43.81 103.41 1.85
CA GLU A 52 -43.91 102.08 2.45
C GLU A 52 -42.57 101.31 2.34
N LYS A 53 -41.61 101.85 1.58
CA LYS A 53 -40.28 101.25 1.43
C LYS A 53 -39.42 101.58 2.65
N ILE A 54 -39.18 100.59 3.49
CA ILE A 54 -38.28 100.70 4.66
C ILE A 54 -36.82 100.76 4.15
N THR A 55 -36.08 101.79 4.55
CA THR A 55 -34.66 101.95 4.20
C THR A 55 -33.77 100.98 4.97
N ASN A 56 -32.69 100.52 4.32
CA ASN A 56 -31.77 99.49 4.84
C ASN A 56 -31.09 99.87 6.17
N SER A 57 -31.10 101.16 6.53
CA SER A 57 -30.67 101.67 7.84
C SER A 57 -31.57 101.22 8.99
N SER A 58 -32.88 101.03 8.76
CA SER A 58 -33.83 100.59 9.78
C SER A 58 -33.81 99.08 10.02
N LYS A 59 -33.27 98.28 9.08
CA LYS A 59 -33.17 96.81 9.21
C LYS A 59 -31.99 96.33 10.09
N ARG A 60 -30.97 97.16 10.31
CA ARG A 60 -29.74 96.77 11.05
C ARG A 60 -29.76 97.11 12.56
N GLY A 61 -30.87 97.60 13.09
CA GLY A 61 -30.96 98.16 14.44
C GLY A 61 -31.09 97.18 15.61
N ASN A 62 -31.02 95.86 15.41
CA ASN A 62 -31.32 94.92 16.50
C ASN A 62 -30.40 93.68 16.51
N ILE A 63 -29.10 93.87 16.80
CA ILE A 63 -28.24 92.82 17.35
C ILE A 63 -27.90 93.21 18.80
N ARG A 64 -28.25 92.35 19.74
CA ARG A 64 -28.01 92.52 21.18
C ARG A 64 -26.51 92.46 21.47
N ARG A 65 -26.00 93.45 22.21
CA ARG A 65 -24.63 93.50 22.75
C ARG A 65 -24.44 92.38 23.78
N PHE A 66 -23.55 91.43 23.49
CA PHE A 66 -22.91 90.59 24.50
C PHE A 66 -21.68 91.33 25.05
N HIS A 67 -21.54 91.33 26.37
CA HIS A 67 -20.49 92.03 27.12
C HIS A 67 -19.23 91.15 27.14
N PHE A 68 -18.11 91.68 26.66
CA PHE A 68 -16.78 91.10 26.85
C PHE A 68 -15.83 92.25 27.21
N GLU A 69 -15.19 92.15 28.38
CA GLU A 69 -14.17 93.10 28.83
C GLU A 69 -12.89 92.94 28.00
N GLU A 70 -12.24 94.06 27.69
CA GLU A 70 -10.88 94.40 28.13
C GLU A 70 -10.22 95.42 27.17
N SER A 71 -9.85 96.56 27.76
CA SER A 71 -8.71 97.45 27.48
C SER A 71 -8.19 97.65 26.04
N SER A 72 -8.43 98.84 25.50
CA SER A 72 -7.35 99.68 24.91
C SER A 72 -7.89 101.05 24.47
N GLN A 73 -7.16 102.08 24.87
CA GLN A 73 -7.37 103.48 24.51
C GLN A 73 -7.11 103.68 23.01
N ASP A 74 -7.99 104.40 22.29
CA ASP A 74 -7.59 105.65 21.65
C ASP A 74 -8.72 106.43 20.96
N LEU A 75 -8.45 107.72 20.84
CA LEU A 75 -9.32 108.89 20.74
C LEU A 75 -9.69 109.29 19.29
N GLY A 76 -10.98 109.58 19.09
CA GLY A 76 -11.55 110.75 18.37
C GLY A 76 -11.11 111.14 16.95
N THR A 77 -12.07 111.29 16.02
CA THR A 77 -12.39 112.55 15.27
C THR A 77 -13.26 112.30 14.02
N ILE A 78 -14.58 112.60 14.07
CA ILE A 78 -15.41 112.81 12.86
C ILE A 78 -16.48 113.87 13.16
N THR A 79 -16.16 115.16 13.02
CA THR A 79 -17.16 116.26 13.07
C THR A 79 -16.76 117.53 12.31
N GLN A 80 -16.35 117.51 11.04
CA GLN A 80 -16.27 118.76 10.25
C GLN A 80 -16.57 118.56 8.75
N SER A 81 -17.84 118.71 8.35
CA SER A 81 -18.19 118.83 6.92
C SER A 81 -19.28 119.88 6.61
N LYS A 82 -19.57 120.80 7.54
CA LYS A 82 -20.62 121.83 7.37
C LYS A 82 -20.14 123.29 7.27
N GLN A 83 -18.83 123.58 7.29
CA GLN A 83 -18.33 124.97 7.34
C GLN A 83 -17.80 125.55 6.01
N THR A 84 -17.66 124.76 4.94
CA THR A 84 -17.00 125.24 3.70
C THR A 84 -17.86 126.12 2.79
N ARG A 85 -19.18 126.19 3.03
CA ARG A 85 -20.11 126.96 2.16
C ARG A 85 -20.20 128.46 2.51
N GLY A 86 -19.87 128.86 3.74
CA GLY A 86 -19.93 130.25 4.19
C GLY A 86 -18.70 131.10 3.82
N LEU A 87 -17.51 130.48 3.73
CA LEU A 87 -16.25 131.16 3.41
C LEU A 87 -16.19 131.65 1.96
N VAL A 88 -16.78 130.91 1.02
CA VAL A 88 -16.78 131.28 -0.40
C VAL A 88 -17.62 132.54 -0.64
N ALA A 89 -18.74 132.70 0.07
CA ALA A 89 -19.62 133.88 -0.05
C ALA A 89 -19.01 135.15 0.57
N ALA A 90 -18.22 135.01 1.65
CA ALA A 90 -17.51 136.13 2.26
C ALA A 90 -16.34 136.63 1.37
N ALA A 91 -15.66 135.71 0.68
CA ALA A 91 -14.57 136.04 -0.24
C ALA A 91 -15.06 136.80 -1.49
N THR A 92 -16.20 136.41 -2.09
CA THR A 92 -16.78 137.15 -3.24
C THR A 92 -17.27 138.55 -2.85
N ALA A 93 -17.77 138.73 -1.63
CA ALA A 93 -18.19 140.04 -1.13
C ALA A 93 -17.02 141.01 -0.93
N ALA A 94 -15.85 140.51 -0.48
CA ALA A 94 -14.65 141.32 -0.27
C ALA A 94 -13.98 141.79 -1.58
N ILE A 95 -14.08 141.02 -2.66
CA ILE A 95 -13.54 141.40 -3.99
C ILE A 95 -14.42 142.48 -4.66
N SER A 96 -15.67 142.63 -4.21
CA SER A 96 -16.68 143.53 -4.81
C SER A 96 -16.66 144.96 -4.22
N SER A 97 -15.98 145.20 -3.10
CA SER A 97 -15.97 146.49 -2.39
C SER A 97 -14.75 147.39 -2.69
N ASP A 98 -13.80 146.95 -3.50
CA ASP A 98 -12.51 147.65 -3.76
C ASP A 98 -12.54 148.53 -5.03
N ARG A 99 -13.53 149.44 -5.14
CA ARG A 99 -13.64 150.41 -6.25
C ARG A 99 -13.98 151.85 -5.80
N ARG A 100 -13.55 152.28 -4.60
CA ARG A 100 -13.52 153.70 -4.23
C ARG A 100 -12.09 154.22 -4.30
N ARG A 101 -11.76 154.92 -5.38
CA ARG A 101 -10.49 155.64 -5.57
C ARG A 101 -10.55 156.95 -4.78
N GLU A 102 -10.14 156.91 -3.52
CA GLU A 102 -9.72 158.11 -2.79
C GLU A 102 -8.21 158.28 -2.98
N LYS A 103 -7.76 159.52 -3.20
CA LYS A 103 -6.37 159.85 -3.52
C LYS A 103 -5.48 159.47 -2.32
N GLU A 104 -4.79 158.35 -2.42
CA GLU A 104 -3.89 157.85 -1.37
C GLU A 104 -2.67 158.77 -1.21
N ASN A 105 -2.33 159.07 0.05
CA ASN A 105 -1.04 159.67 0.39
C ASN A 105 0.07 158.65 0.09
N MET A 106 1.24 159.12 -0.36
CA MET A 106 2.39 158.28 -0.76
C MET A 106 2.73 157.19 0.28
N THR A 107 2.55 157.47 1.58
CA THR A 107 2.78 156.55 2.70
C THR A 107 1.82 155.36 2.73
N ASP A 108 0.55 155.57 2.36
CA ASP A 108 -0.49 154.54 2.39
C ASP A 108 -0.37 153.61 1.19
N PHE A 109 0.00 154.15 0.03
CA PHE A 109 0.35 153.35 -1.14
C PHE A 109 1.56 152.44 -0.85
N ILE A 110 2.60 152.97 -0.19
CA ILE A 110 3.76 152.19 0.24
C ILE A 110 3.34 151.12 1.26
N SER A 111 2.43 151.43 2.17
CA SER A 111 1.94 150.49 3.19
C SER A 111 1.10 149.37 2.59
N LYS A 112 0.16 149.67 1.68
CA LYS A 112 -0.61 148.67 0.92
C LYS A 112 0.29 147.82 0.02
N LYS A 113 1.32 148.40 -0.60
CA LYS A 113 2.31 147.64 -1.38
C LYS A 113 3.12 146.69 -0.50
N ARG A 114 3.49 147.09 0.71
CA ARG A 114 4.15 146.23 1.71
C ARG A 114 3.22 145.13 2.21
N GLU A 115 1.96 145.45 2.51
CA GLU A 115 0.96 144.47 2.94
C GLU A 115 0.66 143.46 1.83
N MET A 116 0.47 143.93 0.59
CA MET A 116 0.33 143.08 -0.58
C MET A 116 1.56 142.19 -0.80
N PHE A 117 2.78 142.70 -0.59
CA PHE A 117 4.00 141.91 -0.68
C PHE A 117 4.13 140.89 0.45
N LEU A 118 3.74 141.23 1.68
CA LEU A 118 3.70 140.30 2.82
C LEU A 118 2.67 139.19 2.60
N VAL A 119 1.48 139.53 2.12
CA VAL A 119 0.44 138.54 1.77
C VAL A 119 0.95 137.66 0.63
N GLN A 120 1.53 138.25 -0.42
CA GLN A 120 2.13 137.51 -1.53
C GLN A 120 3.22 136.55 -1.05
N MET A 121 4.16 137.03 -0.22
CA MET A 121 5.22 136.21 0.37
C MET A 121 4.65 135.09 1.27
N SER A 122 3.59 135.36 2.04
CA SER A 122 2.93 134.35 2.87
C SER A 122 2.19 133.31 2.04
N LEU A 123 1.57 133.72 0.93
CA LEU A 123 0.86 132.87 -0.01
C LEU A 123 1.85 131.99 -0.77
N ASP A 124 2.98 132.56 -1.20
CA ASP A 124 4.07 131.82 -1.83
C ASP A 124 4.72 130.84 -0.84
N THR A 125 4.90 131.22 0.44
CA THR A 125 5.37 130.30 1.49
C THR A 125 4.38 129.16 1.73
N LYS A 126 3.06 129.43 1.75
CA LYS A 126 2.02 128.41 1.91
C LYS A 126 1.90 127.52 0.67
N ARG A 127 2.04 128.07 -0.53
CA ARG A 127 2.08 127.31 -1.80
C ARG A 127 3.27 126.36 -1.81
N GLU A 128 4.44 126.82 -1.36
CA GLU A 128 5.63 125.97 -1.28
C GLU A 128 5.48 124.86 -0.23
N GLU A 129 4.89 125.15 0.93
CA GLU A 129 4.60 124.12 1.93
C GLU A 129 3.53 123.12 1.47
N ILE A 130 2.48 123.58 0.77
CA ILE A 130 1.47 122.72 0.14
C ILE A 130 2.14 121.81 -0.88
N ARG A 131 2.97 122.37 -1.78
CA ARG A 131 3.71 121.60 -2.78
C ARG A 131 4.60 120.54 -2.12
N LYS A 132 5.30 120.88 -1.05
CA LYS A 132 6.13 119.93 -0.28
C LYS A 132 5.30 118.81 0.38
N LEU A 133 4.10 119.13 0.87
CA LEU A 133 3.18 118.12 1.42
C LEU A 133 2.57 117.24 0.32
N GLU A 134 2.25 117.82 -0.84
CA GLU A 134 1.79 117.10 -2.03
C GLU A 134 2.86 116.15 -2.55
N GLU A 135 4.12 116.57 -2.66
CA GLU A 135 5.24 115.71 -3.04
C GLU A 135 5.43 114.56 -2.03
N LYS A 136 5.35 114.83 -0.73
CA LYS A 136 5.39 113.78 0.31
C LYS A 136 4.18 112.83 0.24
N ALA A 137 2.99 113.34 -0.10
CA ALA A 137 1.79 112.54 -0.25
C ALA A 137 1.89 111.63 -1.50
N GLN A 138 2.36 112.17 -2.62
CA GLN A 138 2.60 111.41 -3.85
C GLN A 138 3.63 110.30 -3.64
N LEU A 139 4.75 110.58 -2.97
CA LEU A 139 5.74 109.55 -2.64
C LEU A 139 5.15 108.43 -1.76
N LYS A 140 4.31 108.77 -0.79
CA LYS A 140 3.59 107.77 0.03
C LYS A 140 2.56 106.99 -0.77
N GLU A 141 1.83 107.65 -1.66
CA GLU A 141 0.85 106.99 -2.53
C GLU A 141 1.54 106.03 -3.51
N GLU A 142 2.66 106.43 -4.11
CA GLU A 142 3.47 105.57 -4.96
C GLU A 142 4.07 104.39 -4.18
N ALA A 143 4.52 104.61 -2.94
CA ALA A 143 5.01 103.55 -2.07
C ALA A 143 3.89 102.56 -1.71
N LEU A 144 2.69 103.05 -1.39
CA LEU A 144 1.52 102.22 -1.11
C LEU A 144 1.09 101.43 -2.34
N LYS A 145 0.99 102.07 -3.51
CA LYS A 145 0.68 101.40 -4.78
C LYS A 145 1.69 100.31 -5.12
N LYS A 146 3.00 100.56 -4.91
CA LYS A 146 4.02 99.52 -5.08
C LYS A 146 3.83 98.37 -4.09
N SER A 147 3.50 98.65 -2.83
CA SER A 147 3.23 97.58 -1.86
C SER A 147 1.96 96.79 -2.17
N GLU A 148 0.91 97.45 -2.66
CA GLU A 148 -0.34 96.82 -3.10
C GLU A 148 -0.10 95.90 -4.29
N LEU A 149 0.62 96.38 -5.31
CA LEU A 149 1.01 95.56 -6.45
C LEU A 149 1.86 94.34 -6.04
N MET A 150 2.81 94.52 -5.11
CA MET A 150 3.62 93.40 -4.62
C MET A 150 2.77 92.36 -3.88
N LEU A 151 1.75 92.78 -3.12
CA LEU A 151 0.81 91.88 -2.46
C LEU A 151 -0.12 91.18 -3.45
N GLU A 152 -0.59 91.87 -4.48
CA GLU A 152 -1.38 91.27 -5.56
C GLU A 152 -0.57 90.23 -6.34
N GLU A 153 0.69 90.55 -6.66
CA GLU A 153 1.60 89.59 -7.29
C GLU A 153 1.85 88.37 -6.38
N ASP A 154 2.05 88.57 -5.08
CA ASP A 154 2.19 87.48 -4.12
C ASP A 154 0.92 86.62 -4.05
N ALA A 155 -0.27 87.22 -4.04
CA ALA A 155 -1.53 86.49 -4.07
C ALA A 155 -1.64 85.61 -5.34
N VAL A 156 -1.28 86.15 -6.51
CA VAL A 156 -1.24 85.38 -7.77
C VAL A 156 -0.18 84.27 -7.70
N ARG A 157 0.99 84.53 -7.11
CA ARG A 157 2.04 83.52 -6.87
C ARG A 157 1.54 82.40 -5.95
N PHE A 158 0.79 82.72 -4.89
CA PHE A 158 0.21 81.72 -4.00
C PHE A 158 -0.86 80.88 -4.69
N ASP A 159 -1.76 81.51 -5.45
CA ASP A 159 -2.81 80.79 -6.19
C ASP A 159 -2.22 79.86 -7.26
N THR A 160 -1.16 80.31 -7.94
CA THR A 160 -0.42 79.46 -8.90
C THR A 160 0.31 78.33 -8.19
N PHE A 161 0.92 78.59 -7.03
CA PHE A 161 1.55 77.55 -6.21
C PHE A 161 0.54 76.48 -5.73
N LEU A 162 -0.65 76.88 -5.27
CA LEU A 162 -1.70 75.94 -4.87
C LEU A 162 -2.16 75.08 -6.04
N LYS A 163 -2.44 75.70 -7.19
CA LYS A 163 -2.80 74.96 -8.42
C LYS A 163 -1.71 73.99 -8.85
N GLU A 164 -0.44 74.38 -8.77
CA GLU A 164 0.68 73.51 -9.07
C GLU A 164 0.84 72.38 -8.05
N ASN A 165 0.62 72.65 -6.76
CA ASN A 165 0.67 71.64 -5.71
C ASN A 165 -0.44 70.61 -5.87
N ASP A 166 -1.69 71.06 -6.08
CA ASP A 166 -2.83 70.21 -6.33
C ASP A 166 -2.63 69.38 -7.60
N LYS A 167 -2.11 70.00 -8.67
CA LYS A 167 -1.74 69.29 -9.90
C LYS A 167 -0.68 68.23 -9.65
N LYS A 168 0.39 68.54 -8.90
CA LYS A 168 1.44 67.58 -8.53
C LYS A 168 0.88 66.44 -7.66
N ALA A 169 -0.03 66.74 -6.73
CA ALA A 169 -0.70 65.74 -5.90
C ALA A 169 -1.57 64.80 -6.75
N HIS A 170 -2.38 65.35 -7.65
CA HIS A 170 -3.18 64.55 -8.58
C HIS A 170 -2.34 63.73 -9.54
N GLU A 171 -1.24 64.28 -10.05
CA GLU A 171 -0.28 63.53 -10.87
C GLU A 171 0.36 62.37 -10.10
N ALA A 172 0.72 62.59 -8.83
CA ALA A 172 1.24 61.54 -7.95
C ALA A 172 0.20 60.43 -7.69
N ILE A 173 -1.05 60.79 -7.40
CA ILE A 173 -2.16 59.83 -7.22
C ILE A 173 -2.36 59.02 -8.51
N LYS A 174 -2.46 59.69 -9.65
CA LYS A 174 -2.64 59.03 -10.96
C LYS A 174 -1.47 58.10 -11.29
N LYS A 175 -0.24 58.46 -10.91
CA LYS A 175 0.93 57.60 -11.07
C LYS A 175 0.82 56.36 -10.16
N ALA A 176 0.48 56.54 -8.89
CA ALA A 176 0.28 55.45 -7.94
C ALA A 176 -0.85 54.49 -8.37
N GLU A 177 -1.97 55.03 -8.87
CA GLU A 177 -3.09 54.23 -9.42
C GLU A 177 -2.66 53.43 -10.65
N LYS A 178 -1.92 54.04 -11.59
CA LYS A 178 -1.37 53.34 -12.76
C LYS A 178 -0.43 52.22 -12.35
N GLU A 179 0.47 52.45 -11.40
CA GLU A 179 1.40 51.44 -10.89
C GLU A 179 0.64 50.31 -10.16
N THR A 180 -0.38 50.64 -9.38
CA THR A 180 -1.24 49.65 -8.69
C THR A 180 -2.02 48.80 -9.69
N LYS A 181 -2.57 49.43 -10.74
CA LYS A 181 -3.25 48.72 -11.83
C LYS A 181 -2.30 47.79 -12.58
N ALA A 182 -1.11 48.28 -12.95
CA ALA A 182 -0.09 47.46 -13.60
C ALA A 182 0.33 46.27 -12.72
N LYS A 183 0.48 46.46 -11.40
CA LYS A 183 0.73 45.37 -10.45
C LYS A 183 -0.42 44.36 -10.44
N ALA A 184 -1.67 44.82 -10.40
CA ALA A 184 -2.85 43.95 -10.41
C ALA A 184 -2.91 43.11 -11.70
N ASP A 185 -2.66 43.72 -12.86
CA ASP A 185 -2.63 43.04 -14.16
C ASP A 185 -1.53 41.96 -14.19
N ARG A 186 -0.33 42.28 -13.68
CA ARG A 186 0.77 41.30 -13.55
C ARG A 186 0.44 40.16 -12.60
N VAL A 187 -0.25 40.43 -11.49
CA VAL A 187 -0.71 39.38 -10.56
C VAL A 187 -1.74 38.47 -11.24
N GLN A 188 -2.64 39.01 -12.07
CA GLN A 188 -3.57 38.19 -12.86
C GLN A 188 -2.84 37.34 -13.90
N GLU A 189 -1.83 37.87 -14.56
CA GLU A 189 -0.98 37.14 -15.51
C GLU A 189 -0.23 35.98 -14.81
N ILE A 190 0.36 36.25 -13.64
CA ILE A 190 1.00 35.21 -12.80
C ILE A 190 0.00 34.11 -12.44
N LYS A 191 -1.24 34.47 -12.05
CA LYS A 191 -2.28 33.47 -11.75
C LYS A 191 -2.62 32.60 -12.96
N LYS A 192 -2.75 33.20 -14.16
CA LYS A 192 -3.00 32.46 -15.40
C LYS A 192 -1.84 31.50 -15.74
N LEU A 193 -0.60 31.99 -15.64
CA LEU A 193 0.59 31.16 -15.89
C LEU A 193 0.70 30.02 -14.87
N ASN A 194 0.45 30.28 -13.59
CA ASN A 194 0.44 29.22 -12.57
C ASN A 194 -0.63 28.16 -12.85
N GLN A 195 -1.81 28.56 -13.32
CA GLN A 195 -2.86 27.62 -13.69
C GLN A 195 -2.46 26.77 -14.91
N GLN A 196 -1.80 27.37 -15.92
CA GLN A 196 -1.24 26.63 -17.06
C GLN A 196 -0.13 25.66 -16.63
N ILE A 197 0.76 26.07 -15.73
CA ILE A 197 1.80 25.21 -15.17
C ILE A 197 1.16 24.01 -14.46
N GLN A 198 0.12 24.23 -13.66
CA GLN A 198 -0.59 23.14 -12.98
C GLN A 198 -1.25 22.17 -13.96
N LEU A 199 -1.88 22.67 -15.03
CA LEU A 199 -2.45 21.83 -16.08
C LEU A 199 -1.37 20.96 -16.74
N VAL A 200 -0.27 21.58 -17.19
CA VAL A 200 0.86 20.86 -17.81
C VAL A 200 1.49 19.87 -16.84
N GLN A 201 1.63 20.21 -15.56
CA GLN A 201 2.12 19.29 -14.53
C GLN A 201 1.18 18.09 -14.36
N SER A 202 -0.13 18.31 -14.32
CA SER A 202 -1.10 17.23 -14.22
C SER A 202 -1.08 16.32 -15.45
N ASP A 203 -0.92 16.88 -16.65
CA ASP A 203 -0.83 16.11 -17.89
C ASP A 203 0.52 15.40 -17.99
N MET A 204 1.61 16.02 -17.54
CA MET A 204 2.91 15.37 -17.42
C MET A 204 2.85 14.18 -16.46
N SER A 205 2.15 14.29 -15.33
CA SER A 205 1.97 13.17 -14.41
C SER A 205 1.16 12.03 -15.04
N LYS A 206 0.03 12.34 -15.70
CA LYS A 206 -0.76 11.33 -16.43
C LYS A 206 0.07 10.64 -17.52
N LEU A 207 0.83 11.40 -18.30
CA LEU A 207 1.70 10.85 -19.35
C LEU A 207 2.83 10.01 -18.77
N LYS A 208 3.37 10.36 -17.60
CA LYS A 208 4.36 9.54 -16.89
C LYS A 208 3.76 8.22 -16.40
N GLU A 209 2.56 8.24 -15.82
CA GLU A 209 1.85 7.02 -15.41
C GLU A 209 1.56 6.12 -16.62
N GLN A 210 1.06 6.69 -17.72
CA GLN A 210 0.86 5.96 -18.98
C GLN A 210 2.18 5.40 -19.54
N LEU A 211 3.29 6.14 -19.44
CA LEU A 211 4.60 5.68 -19.85
C LEU A 211 5.06 4.51 -18.97
N ASP A 212 4.91 4.61 -17.66
CA ASP A 212 5.28 3.54 -16.72
C ASP A 212 4.46 2.28 -16.99
N ASP A 213 3.17 2.41 -17.29
CA ASP A 213 2.33 1.27 -17.67
C ASP A 213 2.76 0.67 -19.02
N CYS A 214 3.05 1.50 -20.03
CA CYS A 214 3.63 1.05 -21.29
C CYS A 214 4.99 0.36 -21.10
N LEU A 215 5.82 0.82 -20.16
CA LEU A 215 7.10 0.18 -19.83
C LEU A 215 6.91 -1.17 -19.15
N LYS A 216 5.94 -1.30 -18.24
CA LYS A 216 5.57 -2.60 -17.65
C LYS A 216 5.08 -3.56 -18.73
N TYR A 217 4.21 -3.10 -19.64
CA TYR A 217 3.74 -3.91 -20.76
C TYR A 217 4.88 -4.29 -21.71
N LYS A 218 5.81 -3.37 -21.99
CA LYS A 218 7.01 -3.67 -22.79
C LYS A 218 7.87 -4.74 -22.12
N ALA A 219 8.17 -4.59 -20.83
CA ALA A 219 8.95 -5.58 -20.09
C ALA A 219 8.30 -6.97 -20.10
N PHE A 220 6.97 -7.01 -19.94
CA PHE A 220 6.19 -8.25 -20.03
C PHE A 220 6.24 -8.87 -21.44
N LEU A 221 6.09 -8.06 -22.49
CA LEU A 221 6.19 -8.53 -23.88
C LEU A 221 7.62 -8.97 -24.22
N ASP A 222 8.64 -8.31 -23.70
CA ASP A 222 10.06 -8.69 -23.86
C ASP A 222 10.34 -10.05 -23.19
N GLU A 223 9.73 -10.33 -22.03
CA GLU A 223 9.82 -11.64 -21.35
C GLU A 223 9.16 -12.78 -22.14
N LEU A 224 8.01 -12.49 -22.78
CA LEU A 224 7.32 -13.46 -23.63
C LEU A 224 7.93 -13.61 -25.02
N THR A 225 8.79 -12.69 -25.44
CA THR A 225 9.39 -12.73 -26.78
C THR A 225 10.42 -13.86 -26.86
N PRO A 226 10.31 -14.77 -27.85
CA PRO A 226 11.27 -15.87 -27.98
C PRO A 226 12.72 -15.35 -28.13
N PRO A 227 13.69 -15.92 -27.38
CA PRO A 227 15.09 -15.46 -27.39
C PRO A 227 15.77 -15.68 -28.74
N GLU A 228 15.30 -16.65 -29.54
CA GLU A 228 15.76 -16.89 -30.91
C GLU A 228 15.45 -15.70 -31.81
N TRP A 229 14.24 -15.16 -31.72
CA TRP A 229 13.83 -14.00 -32.49
C TRP A 229 14.58 -12.74 -32.05
N GLU A 230 14.75 -12.55 -30.73
CA GLU A 230 15.52 -11.42 -30.20
C GLU A 230 16.97 -11.44 -30.70
N SER A 231 17.59 -12.63 -30.73
CA SER A 231 18.95 -12.84 -31.23
C SER A 231 19.05 -12.57 -32.73
N GLU A 232 18.08 -13.02 -33.53
CA GLU A 232 18.03 -12.76 -34.97
C GLU A 232 17.91 -11.26 -35.27
N GLN A 233 17.08 -10.55 -34.51
CA GLN A 233 16.90 -9.11 -34.67
C GLN A 233 18.13 -8.32 -34.22
N LYS A 234 18.78 -8.70 -33.12
CA LYS A 234 20.09 -8.16 -32.70
C LYS A 234 21.16 -8.39 -33.78
N ALA A 235 21.19 -9.57 -34.39
CA ALA A 235 22.12 -9.88 -35.48
C ALA A 235 21.84 -9.05 -36.75
N LYS A 236 20.57 -8.86 -37.13
CA LYS A 236 20.18 -7.97 -38.24
C LYS A 236 20.61 -6.52 -37.96
N LYS A 237 20.43 -6.05 -36.72
CA LYS A 237 20.88 -4.72 -36.28
C LYS A 237 22.39 -4.59 -36.36
N ALA A 238 23.14 -5.59 -35.88
CA ALA A 238 24.60 -5.63 -35.93
C ALA A 238 25.10 -5.59 -37.39
N LYS A 239 24.56 -6.43 -38.27
CA LYS A 239 24.88 -6.41 -39.72
C LYS A 239 24.63 -5.04 -40.35
N ARG A 240 23.50 -4.39 -40.04
CA ARG A 240 23.19 -3.06 -40.56
C ARG A 240 24.14 -1.98 -40.03
N GLN A 241 24.56 -2.10 -38.76
CA GLN A 241 25.56 -1.22 -38.16
C GLN A 241 26.93 -1.41 -38.82
N GLU A 242 27.34 -2.65 -39.07
CA GLU A 242 28.55 -3.01 -39.80
C GLU A 242 28.52 -2.49 -41.23
N GLU A 243 27.41 -2.63 -41.96
CA GLU A 243 27.26 -2.07 -43.31
C GLU A 243 27.38 -0.54 -43.33
N ARG A 244 26.80 0.16 -42.33
CA ARG A 244 26.94 1.61 -42.22
C ARG A 244 28.38 2.00 -41.91
N LEU A 245 29.04 1.25 -41.03
CA LEU A 245 30.45 1.45 -40.74
C LEU A 245 31.30 1.23 -41.99
N GLN A 246 31.06 0.15 -42.74
CA GLN A 246 31.73 -0.14 -44.00
C GLN A 246 31.49 0.95 -45.03
N LYS A 247 30.26 1.48 -45.16
CA LYS A 247 29.97 2.62 -46.05
C LYS A 247 30.72 3.89 -45.63
N LYS A 248 30.81 4.17 -44.32
CA LYS A 248 31.61 5.30 -43.81
C LYS A 248 33.10 5.10 -44.09
N LYS A 249 33.63 3.90 -43.84
CA LYS A 249 35.01 3.52 -44.14
C LYS A 249 35.30 3.63 -45.64
N ALA A 250 34.42 3.11 -46.50
CA ALA A 250 34.55 3.19 -47.96
C ALA A 250 34.47 4.62 -48.48
N LYS A 251 33.59 5.47 -47.91
CA LYS A 251 33.52 6.89 -48.24
C LYS A 251 34.80 7.63 -47.85
N ALA A 252 35.31 7.41 -46.63
CA ALA A 252 36.58 7.97 -46.18
C ALA A 252 37.76 7.50 -47.06
N MET A 253 37.77 6.22 -47.46
CA MET A 253 38.76 5.67 -48.39
C MET A 253 38.66 6.27 -49.79
N SER A 254 37.45 6.41 -50.34
CA SER A 254 37.24 7.02 -51.66
C SER A 254 37.61 8.50 -51.68
N GLU A 255 37.31 9.24 -50.61
CA GLU A 255 37.74 10.63 -50.44
C GLU A 255 39.27 10.74 -50.39
N TRP A 256 39.93 9.83 -49.66
CA TRP A 256 41.38 9.76 -49.62
C TRP A 256 42.01 9.36 -50.95
N GLU A 257 41.44 8.38 -51.66
CA GLU A 257 41.89 7.96 -52.98
C GLU A 257 41.71 9.07 -54.02
N ALA A 258 40.62 9.83 -53.96
CA ALA A 258 40.42 11.00 -54.82
C ALA A 258 41.48 12.09 -54.55
N ILE A 259 41.81 12.34 -53.28
CA ILE A 259 42.89 13.26 -52.90
C ILE A 259 44.24 12.74 -53.44
N ARG A 260 44.51 11.44 -53.30
CA ARG A 260 45.72 10.79 -53.79
C ARG A 260 45.82 10.85 -55.32
N ALA A 261 44.74 10.55 -56.04
CA ALA A 261 44.70 10.56 -57.50
C ALA A 261 44.88 11.98 -58.05
N LYS A 262 44.27 12.98 -57.41
CA LYS A 262 44.47 14.39 -57.75
C LYS A 262 45.93 14.81 -57.52
N ALA A 263 46.53 14.43 -56.39
CA ALA A 263 47.94 14.70 -56.11
C ALA A 263 48.87 14.05 -57.15
N MET A 264 48.57 12.83 -57.60
CA MET A 264 49.31 12.14 -58.67
C MET A 264 49.12 12.80 -60.04
N ALA A 265 47.91 13.22 -60.39
CA ALA A 265 47.61 13.91 -61.64
C ALA A 265 48.30 15.27 -61.71
N ASP A 266 48.25 16.05 -60.62
CA ASP A 266 48.96 17.33 -60.50
C ASP A 266 50.48 17.13 -60.64
N GLN A 267 51.02 16.00 -60.14
CA GLN A 267 52.42 15.66 -60.30
C GLN A 267 52.75 15.25 -61.75
N GLU A 268 51.92 14.45 -62.41
CA GLU A 268 52.15 14.08 -63.81
C GLU A 268 52.01 15.27 -64.76
N GLU A 269 51.08 16.20 -64.47
CA GLU A 269 50.92 17.44 -65.23
C GLU A 269 52.14 18.36 -65.04
N ARG A 270 52.68 18.45 -63.82
CA ARG A 270 53.97 19.11 -63.58
C ARG A 270 55.11 18.46 -64.38
N ASP A 271 55.18 17.13 -64.40
CA ASP A 271 56.20 16.39 -65.15
C ASP A 271 56.01 16.52 -66.68
N ARG A 272 54.77 16.63 -67.18
CA ARG A 272 54.45 16.91 -68.58
C ARG A 272 54.85 18.32 -68.98
N ILE A 273 54.51 19.32 -68.16
CA ILE A 273 54.93 20.72 -68.37
C ILE A 273 56.46 20.81 -68.34
N GLU A 274 57.13 20.07 -67.47
CA GLU A 274 58.60 20.00 -67.45
C GLU A 274 59.17 19.33 -68.72
N ARG A 275 58.54 18.26 -69.22
CA ARG A 275 58.90 17.62 -70.50
C ARG A 275 58.67 18.56 -71.69
N ASP A 276 57.54 19.25 -71.75
CA ASP A 276 57.23 20.19 -72.84
C ASP A 276 58.11 21.44 -72.80
N ARG A 277 58.47 21.94 -71.61
CA ARG A 277 59.50 23.00 -71.48
C ARG A 277 60.87 22.56 -72.00
N ASN A 278 61.15 21.25 -72.04
CA ASN A 278 62.41 20.70 -72.53
C ASN A 278 62.42 20.43 -74.05
N VAL A 279 61.32 20.67 -74.79
CA VAL A 279 61.23 20.40 -76.24
C VAL A 279 60.76 21.65 -77.01
N ASP A 280 61.59 22.14 -77.93
CA ASP A 280 61.25 23.23 -78.87
C ASP A 280 61.07 22.72 -80.31
N LYS A 281 60.37 23.54 -81.12
CA LYS A 281 59.79 23.27 -82.45
C LYS A 281 60.72 22.79 -83.59
N ASP A 282 62.01 22.52 -83.34
CA ASP A 282 62.95 21.98 -84.33
C ASP A 282 63.63 20.66 -83.89
N GLY A 283 63.10 19.94 -82.90
CA GLY A 283 63.54 18.57 -82.60
C GLY A 283 65.01 18.45 -82.17
N LYS A 284 65.59 19.49 -81.55
CA LYS A 284 66.91 19.44 -80.92
C LYS A 284 66.86 19.84 -79.44
N PRO A 285 67.51 19.08 -78.54
CA PRO A 285 67.43 19.32 -77.10
C PRO A 285 68.12 20.63 -76.70
N LYS A 286 67.40 21.50 -75.96
CA LYS A 286 67.97 22.72 -75.38
C LYS A 286 69.01 22.37 -74.33
N LYS A 287 70.22 22.92 -74.47
CA LYS A 287 71.29 22.83 -73.48
C LYS A 287 70.87 23.52 -72.18
N LYS A 288 71.10 22.79 -71.08
CA LYS A 288 70.87 23.13 -69.68
C LYS A 288 71.15 24.59 -69.34
N ALA A 289 70.15 25.25 -68.75
CA ALA A 289 70.34 26.39 -67.86
C ALA A 289 70.14 25.94 -66.41
N GLU A 290 70.95 26.55 -65.56
CA GLU A 290 71.30 26.28 -64.17
C GLU A 290 70.21 25.83 -63.18
N LYS A 291 70.69 25.01 -62.24
CA LYS A 291 70.04 24.58 -60.99
C LYS A 291 69.41 25.75 -60.24
N VAL A 292 68.09 25.84 -60.29
CA VAL A 292 67.30 26.31 -59.15
C VAL A 292 66.90 25.06 -58.39
N LYS A 293 67.25 24.98 -57.10
CA LYS A 293 66.75 23.97 -56.16
C LYS A 293 65.23 24.04 -56.15
N SER A 294 64.57 23.28 -57.01
CA SER A 294 63.24 22.77 -56.74
C SER A 294 63.40 21.75 -55.63
N THR A 295 63.22 22.19 -54.38
CA THR A 295 62.65 21.31 -53.38
C THR A 295 61.24 20.98 -53.87
N ALA A 296 61.16 20.04 -54.81
CA ALA A 296 59.93 19.31 -55.06
C ALA A 296 59.49 18.78 -53.69
N PRO A 297 58.27 19.13 -53.21
CA PRO A 297 57.77 18.49 -52.02
C PRO A 297 57.60 17.02 -52.37
N GLN A 298 58.54 16.20 -51.91
CA GLN A 298 58.35 14.76 -51.86
C GLN A 298 57.07 14.53 -51.04
N ASN A 299 56.13 13.85 -51.68
CA ASN A 299 54.96 13.19 -51.10
C ASN A 299 53.85 14.12 -50.57
N ALA A 300 53.10 14.73 -51.49
CA ALA A 300 51.82 15.39 -51.21
C ALA A 300 50.64 14.40 -51.15
N ILE A 301 50.86 13.17 -50.67
CA ILE A 301 49.76 12.23 -50.36
C ILE A 301 49.62 12.20 -48.84
N PRO A 302 48.53 12.74 -48.27
CA PRO A 302 48.28 12.64 -46.84
C PRO A 302 48.26 11.16 -46.41
N PRO A 303 48.70 10.82 -45.19
CA PRO A 303 48.67 9.45 -44.69
C PRO A 303 47.23 8.91 -44.68
N MET A 304 47.09 7.60 -44.90
CA MET A 304 45.78 6.93 -44.96
C MET A 304 44.94 7.28 -43.71
N PRO A 305 43.64 7.60 -43.86
CA PRO A 305 42.78 7.89 -42.72
C PRO A 305 42.78 6.69 -41.78
N ASN A 306 42.89 6.93 -40.47
CA ASN A 306 42.85 5.84 -39.51
C ASN A 306 41.41 5.30 -39.40
N LEU A 307 41.17 4.17 -40.05
CA LEU A 307 39.84 3.54 -40.12
C LEU A 307 39.35 2.95 -38.79
N ASP A 308 40.21 2.87 -37.77
CA ASP A 308 39.88 2.29 -36.47
C ASP A 308 39.17 3.26 -35.52
N ASP A 309 39.21 4.57 -35.80
CA ASP A 309 38.59 5.62 -34.98
C ASP A 309 37.10 5.86 -35.30
N LEU A 310 36.58 5.20 -36.33
CA LEU A 310 35.18 5.25 -36.72
C LEU A 310 34.36 4.31 -35.82
N THR A 311 33.73 4.87 -34.80
CA THR A 311 32.88 4.12 -33.88
C THR A 311 31.53 3.74 -34.51
N ILE A 312 30.97 2.60 -34.07
CA ILE A 312 29.62 2.18 -34.44
C ILE A 312 28.63 3.20 -33.86
N THR A 313 28.09 4.05 -34.73
CA THR A 313 27.03 4.98 -34.35
C THR A 313 25.75 4.18 -34.12
N SER A 314 25.27 4.15 -32.88
CA SER A 314 23.97 3.56 -32.53
C SER A 314 22.87 4.27 -33.32
N SER A 315 22.26 3.57 -34.26
CA SER A 315 21.01 4.00 -34.87
C SER A 315 19.98 4.04 -33.75
N GLY A 316 19.37 5.20 -33.49
CA GLY A 316 18.16 5.30 -32.66
C GLY A 316 16.94 4.57 -33.25
N GLU A 317 17.11 3.71 -34.26
CA GLU A 317 16.09 2.76 -34.70
C GLU A 317 15.88 1.71 -33.60
N GLU A 318 14.70 1.81 -32.98
CA GLU A 318 14.14 0.80 -32.11
C GLU A 318 13.87 -0.47 -32.93
N LEU A 319 14.20 -1.63 -32.37
CA LEU A 319 13.89 -2.90 -33.03
C LEU A 319 12.36 -3.02 -33.12
N PRO A 320 11.81 -3.56 -34.22
CA PRO A 320 10.38 -3.86 -34.28
C PRO A 320 9.98 -4.70 -33.07
N MET A 321 8.75 -4.60 -32.58
CA MET A 321 8.24 -5.50 -31.55
C MET A 321 7.84 -6.85 -32.18
N TYR A 322 7.98 -7.94 -31.43
CA TYR A 322 7.58 -9.28 -31.87
C TYR A 322 6.04 -9.36 -32.01
N PHE A 323 5.34 -8.88 -30.99
CA PHE A 323 3.89 -8.81 -30.97
C PHE A 323 3.40 -7.56 -31.70
N GLN A 324 2.71 -7.75 -32.83
CA GLN A 324 2.14 -6.64 -33.61
C GLN A 324 0.63 -6.53 -33.45
N ASN A 325 -0.04 -7.66 -33.17
CA ASN A 325 -1.48 -7.73 -32.98
C ASN A 325 -1.78 -8.31 -31.60
N PRO A 326 -2.72 -7.73 -30.82
CA PRO A 326 -3.10 -8.24 -29.50
C PRO A 326 -3.58 -9.71 -29.53
N GLN A 327 -4.19 -10.13 -30.64
CA GLN A 327 -4.66 -11.51 -30.83
C GLN A 327 -3.53 -12.53 -30.71
N GLN A 328 -2.30 -12.20 -31.13
CA GLN A 328 -1.16 -13.12 -31.05
C GLN A 328 -0.85 -13.55 -29.61
N LEU A 329 -1.00 -12.63 -28.67
CA LEU A 329 -0.78 -12.92 -27.25
C LEU A 329 -1.92 -13.78 -26.69
N LEU A 330 -3.16 -13.49 -27.07
CA LEU A 330 -4.31 -14.31 -26.71
C LEU A 330 -4.17 -15.74 -27.25
N ASP A 331 -3.73 -15.89 -28.50
CA ASP A 331 -3.53 -17.20 -29.13
C ASP A 331 -2.43 -18.01 -28.41
N ILE A 332 -1.36 -17.36 -27.94
CA ILE A 332 -0.34 -18.02 -27.11
C ILE A 332 -0.92 -18.45 -25.76
N PHE A 333 -1.73 -17.61 -25.13
CA PHE A 333 -2.37 -17.99 -23.88
C PHE A 333 -3.36 -19.13 -24.04
N THR A 334 -4.19 -19.11 -25.09
CA THR A 334 -5.09 -20.23 -25.37
C THR A 334 -4.32 -21.51 -25.67
N ALA A 335 -3.21 -21.43 -26.43
CA ALA A 335 -2.36 -22.59 -26.68
C ALA A 335 -1.68 -23.11 -25.40
N LEU A 336 -1.26 -22.23 -24.49
CA LEU A 336 -0.72 -22.62 -23.18
C LEU A 336 -1.80 -23.23 -22.29
N GLU A 337 -3.02 -22.69 -22.29
CA GLU A 337 -4.16 -23.25 -21.59
C GLU A 337 -4.50 -24.65 -22.12
N GLU A 338 -4.59 -24.81 -23.43
CA GLU A 338 -4.81 -26.10 -24.09
C GLU A 338 -3.69 -27.10 -23.77
N SER A 339 -2.42 -26.67 -23.83
CA SER A 339 -1.28 -27.51 -23.47
C SER A 339 -1.31 -27.91 -21.99
N ASN A 340 -1.66 -26.99 -21.09
CA ASN A 340 -1.76 -27.27 -19.66
C ASN A 340 -2.92 -28.23 -19.37
N LEU A 341 -4.08 -28.03 -20.01
CA LEU A 341 -5.22 -28.94 -19.92
C LEU A 341 -4.85 -30.33 -20.44
N PHE A 342 -4.14 -30.40 -21.57
CA PHE A 342 -3.64 -31.65 -22.13
C PHE A 342 -2.66 -32.36 -21.18
N LEU A 343 -1.73 -31.64 -20.57
CA LEU A 343 -0.81 -32.19 -19.57
C LEU A 343 -1.53 -32.70 -18.34
N ILE A 344 -2.54 -31.97 -17.85
CA ILE A 344 -3.38 -32.40 -16.73
C ILE A 344 -4.12 -33.68 -17.10
N GLN A 345 -4.76 -33.73 -18.27
CA GLN A 345 -5.46 -34.92 -18.73
C GLN A 345 -4.51 -36.13 -18.83
N ASN A 346 -3.35 -35.96 -19.45
CA ASN A 346 -2.35 -37.03 -19.55
C ASN A 346 -1.85 -37.49 -18.16
N SER A 347 -1.65 -36.55 -17.23
CA SER A 347 -1.28 -36.89 -15.85
C SER A 347 -2.38 -37.71 -15.14
N GLN A 348 -3.65 -37.39 -15.38
CA GLN A 348 -4.79 -38.14 -14.84
C GLN A 348 -4.92 -39.53 -15.48
N GLU A 349 -4.78 -39.63 -16.80
CA GLU A 349 -4.82 -40.91 -17.53
C GLU A 349 -3.68 -41.83 -17.07
N THR A 350 -2.47 -41.29 -16.92
CA THR A 350 -1.31 -42.05 -16.43
C THR A 350 -1.48 -42.44 -14.96
N GLU A 351 -2.03 -41.56 -14.11
CA GLU A 351 -2.37 -41.87 -12.72
C GLU A 351 -3.42 -42.98 -12.62
N GLN A 352 -4.48 -42.91 -13.43
CA GLN A 352 -5.49 -43.96 -13.50
C GLN A 352 -4.87 -45.30 -13.93
N SER A 353 -4.06 -45.31 -14.98
CA SER A 353 -3.37 -46.53 -15.44
C SER A 353 -2.46 -47.14 -14.37
N LEU A 354 -1.82 -46.27 -13.56
CA LEU A 354 -0.97 -46.69 -12.45
C LEU A 354 -1.80 -47.30 -11.32
N GLU A 355 -2.96 -46.71 -10.99
CA GLU A 355 -3.84 -47.24 -9.94
C GLU A 355 -4.47 -48.57 -10.36
N GLU A 356 -4.88 -48.70 -11.62
CA GLU A 356 -5.32 -49.98 -12.21
C GLU A 356 -4.21 -51.04 -12.14
N LEU A 357 -2.97 -50.69 -12.49
CA LEU A 357 -1.82 -51.59 -12.39
C LEU A 357 -1.54 -51.99 -10.94
N LYS A 358 -1.62 -51.05 -9.99
CA LYS A 358 -1.47 -51.33 -8.55
C LYS A 358 -2.57 -52.26 -8.05
N GLN A 359 -3.83 -52.05 -8.46
CA GLN A 359 -4.94 -52.93 -8.10
C GLN A 359 -4.70 -54.35 -8.64
N ASN A 360 -4.38 -54.49 -9.92
CA ASN A 360 -4.06 -55.77 -10.55
C ASN A 360 -2.89 -56.47 -9.84
N TYR A 361 -1.85 -55.72 -9.46
CA TYR A 361 -0.74 -56.25 -8.69
C TYR A 361 -1.18 -56.74 -7.30
N ARG A 362 -2.00 -55.97 -6.57
CA ARG A 362 -2.55 -56.38 -5.26
C ARG A 362 -3.38 -57.65 -5.38
N GLU A 363 -4.23 -57.75 -6.39
CA GLU A 363 -5.05 -58.94 -6.64
C GLU A 363 -4.21 -60.16 -7.00
N THR A 364 -3.25 -60.03 -7.92
CA THR A 364 -2.34 -61.12 -8.29
C THR A 364 -1.49 -61.55 -7.10
N LYS A 365 -0.99 -60.61 -6.28
CA LYS A 365 -0.27 -60.91 -5.03
C LYS A 365 -1.16 -61.68 -4.05
N LYS A 366 -2.42 -61.29 -3.88
CA LYS A 366 -3.39 -62.03 -3.03
C LYS A 366 -3.65 -63.44 -3.55
N LYS A 367 -3.86 -63.62 -4.86
CA LYS A 367 -4.03 -64.95 -5.49
C LYS A 367 -2.78 -65.81 -5.32
N MET A 368 -1.60 -65.26 -5.54
CA MET A 368 -0.32 -65.97 -5.39
C MET A 368 -0.04 -66.35 -3.94
N ASN A 369 -0.31 -65.46 -2.98
CA ASN A 369 -0.18 -65.76 -1.56
C ASN A 369 -1.13 -66.89 -1.13
N LYS A 370 -2.38 -66.89 -1.60
CA LYS A 370 -3.33 -68.00 -1.38
C LYS A 370 -2.80 -69.31 -1.95
N LYS A 371 -2.34 -69.32 -3.20
CA LYS A 371 -1.72 -70.53 -3.81
C LYS A 371 -0.51 -71.01 -3.03
N THR A 372 0.35 -70.09 -2.56
CA THR A 372 1.52 -70.41 -1.75
C THR A 372 1.11 -71.02 -0.40
N GLN A 373 0.07 -70.48 0.24
CA GLN A 373 -0.46 -71.01 1.49
C GLN A 373 -1.05 -72.41 1.31
N MET A 374 -1.86 -72.62 0.25
CA MET A 374 -2.38 -73.95 -0.09
C MET A 374 -1.26 -74.95 -0.34
N LEU A 375 -0.22 -74.57 -1.10
CA LEU A 375 0.92 -75.45 -1.34
C LEU A 375 1.69 -75.77 -0.06
N LYS A 376 1.84 -74.81 0.86
CA LYS A 376 2.45 -75.07 2.18
C LYS A 376 1.61 -76.04 3.01
N GLN A 377 0.30 -75.85 3.06
CA GLN A 377 -0.62 -76.77 3.73
C GLN A 377 -0.52 -78.19 3.15
N ASN A 378 -0.55 -78.32 1.82
CA ASN A 378 -0.37 -79.63 1.17
C ASN A 378 0.99 -80.25 1.50
N ILE A 379 2.07 -79.46 1.56
CA ILE A 379 3.40 -79.96 1.97
C ILE A 379 3.36 -80.45 3.42
N ASP A 380 2.72 -79.73 4.33
CA ASP A 380 2.64 -80.09 5.74
C ASP A 380 1.76 -81.35 5.94
N GLU A 381 0.63 -81.44 5.24
CA GLU A 381 -0.22 -82.65 5.20
C GLU A 381 0.55 -83.86 4.65
N LEU A 382 1.28 -83.70 3.54
CA LEU A 382 2.09 -84.79 2.98
C LEU A 382 3.22 -85.19 3.93
N LYS A 383 3.86 -84.25 4.62
CA LYS A 383 4.85 -84.56 5.66
C LYS A 383 4.25 -85.33 6.82
N GLU A 384 3.04 -84.96 7.25
CA GLU A 384 2.31 -85.69 8.29
C GLU A 384 1.96 -87.11 7.84
N GLN A 385 1.45 -87.28 6.62
CA GLN A 385 1.19 -88.59 6.03
C GLN A 385 2.46 -89.44 5.95
N ILE A 386 3.58 -88.87 5.50
CA ILE A 386 4.88 -89.54 5.50
C ILE A 386 5.28 -89.94 6.92
N SER A 387 5.13 -89.05 7.91
CA SER A 387 5.45 -89.36 9.31
C SER A 387 4.59 -90.49 9.88
N ILE A 388 3.29 -90.52 9.57
CA ILE A 388 2.37 -91.58 9.98
C ILE A 388 2.78 -92.90 9.32
N GLU A 389 3.08 -92.88 8.02
CA GLU A 389 3.45 -94.06 7.28
C GLU A 389 4.83 -94.59 7.70
N ASP A 390 5.80 -93.70 7.98
CA ASP A 390 7.08 -94.05 8.58
C ASP A 390 6.90 -94.65 9.97
N ALA A 391 6.00 -94.13 10.80
CA ALA A 391 5.69 -94.70 12.11
C ALA A 391 5.07 -96.10 12.00
N LYS A 392 4.14 -96.32 11.05
CA LYS A 392 3.58 -97.64 10.76
C LYS A 392 4.63 -98.59 10.21
N ALA A 393 5.45 -98.15 9.27
CA ALA A 393 6.55 -98.93 8.71
C ALA A 393 7.57 -99.32 9.80
N ASN A 394 7.88 -98.41 10.71
CA ASN A 394 8.71 -98.68 11.88
C ASN A 394 8.05 -99.65 12.85
N HIS A 395 6.75 -99.53 13.09
CA HIS A 395 5.99 -100.48 13.92
C HIS A 395 5.97 -101.89 13.31
N LEU A 396 5.74 -101.99 11.99
CA LEU A 396 5.81 -103.24 11.23
C LEU A 396 7.22 -103.84 11.23
N ARG A 397 8.25 -103.01 11.06
CA ARG A 397 9.66 -103.44 11.19
C ARG A 397 9.95 -103.98 12.59
N GLN A 398 9.49 -103.29 13.65
CA GLN A 398 9.62 -103.78 15.03
C GLN A 398 8.87 -105.09 15.23
N ARG A 399 7.67 -105.25 14.68
CA ARG A 399 6.89 -106.50 14.75
C ARG A 399 7.55 -107.64 13.96
N ALA A 400 8.14 -107.36 12.81
CA ALA A 400 8.89 -108.33 12.02
C ALA A 400 10.21 -108.74 12.70
N LEU A 401 10.89 -107.80 13.37
CA LEU A 401 12.06 -108.08 14.21
C LEU A 401 11.69 -108.86 15.49
N ALA A 402 10.52 -108.59 16.07
CA ALA A 402 9.96 -109.26 17.24
C ALA A 402 9.12 -110.48 16.84
N GLY A 403 9.64 -111.38 15.99
CA GLY A 403 8.96 -112.58 15.48
C GLY A 403 8.43 -113.54 16.56
N THR A 404 7.31 -113.18 17.20
CA THR A 404 6.66 -113.92 18.30
C THR A 404 5.13 -113.90 18.19
N GLY A 405 4.56 -113.74 16.98
CA GLY A 405 3.11 -113.69 16.77
C GLY A 405 2.40 -115.02 17.01
N GLU A 406 2.96 -116.13 16.50
CA GLU A 406 2.31 -117.45 16.59
C GLU A 406 2.38 -118.05 18.00
N ASN A 407 3.52 -117.89 18.68
CA ASN A 407 3.74 -118.49 20.00
C ASN A 407 2.89 -117.83 21.12
N VAL A 408 2.47 -116.57 20.96
CA VAL A 408 1.64 -115.88 21.96
C VAL A 408 0.17 -116.24 21.79
N GLN A 409 -0.33 -116.35 20.56
CA GLN A 409 -1.71 -116.77 20.30
C GLN A 409 -1.96 -118.22 20.73
N GLU A 410 -1.01 -119.14 20.48
CA GLU A 410 -1.17 -120.53 20.91
C GLU A 410 -1.15 -120.66 22.45
N LYS A 411 -0.31 -119.88 23.14
CA LYS A 411 -0.33 -119.79 24.60
C LYS A 411 -1.64 -119.22 25.13
N MET A 412 -2.16 -118.16 24.52
CA MET A 412 -3.44 -117.55 24.91
C MET A 412 -4.62 -118.51 24.73
N LEU A 413 -4.61 -119.31 23.65
CA LEU A 413 -5.64 -120.33 23.41
C LEU A 413 -5.56 -121.48 24.43
N LYS A 414 -4.36 -121.91 24.82
CA LYS A 414 -4.17 -122.89 25.90
C LYS A 414 -4.63 -122.33 27.25
N GLU A 415 -4.23 -121.10 27.59
CA GLU A 415 -4.70 -120.44 28.81
C GLU A 415 -6.22 -120.26 28.84
N LEU A 416 -6.85 -119.97 27.70
CA LEU A 416 -8.30 -119.87 27.58
C LEU A 416 -8.95 -121.24 27.83
N HIS A 417 -8.44 -122.30 27.20
CA HIS A 417 -8.92 -123.66 27.40
C HIS A 417 -8.82 -124.08 28.88
N ASP A 418 -7.68 -123.84 29.52
CA ASP A 418 -7.46 -124.16 30.94
C ASP A 418 -8.43 -123.39 31.86
N LYS A 419 -8.69 -122.10 31.57
CA LYS A 419 -9.64 -121.29 32.32
C LYS A 419 -11.07 -121.78 32.14
N VAL A 420 -11.48 -122.09 30.92
CA VAL A 420 -12.82 -122.63 30.63
C VAL A 420 -13.00 -123.98 31.31
N LEU A 421 -11.99 -124.85 31.29
CA LEU A 421 -12.00 -126.14 31.98
C LEU A 421 -12.13 -125.99 33.50
N ALA A 422 -11.43 -125.01 34.10
CA ALA A 422 -11.57 -124.71 35.52
C ALA A 422 -12.98 -124.23 35.89
N VAL A 423 -13.62 -123.42 35.04
CA VAL A 423 -15.01 -122.96 35.25
C VAL A 423 -15.98 -124.12 35.07
N TYR A 424 -15.80 -124.95 34.04
CA TYR A 424 -16.61 -126.13 33.75
C TYR A 424 -16.66 -127.10 34.95
N GLN A 425 -15.49 -127.42 35.52
CA GLN A 425 -15.39 -128.24 36.74
C GLN A 425 -16.06 -127.57 37.94
N ARG A 426 -15.90 -126.25 38.11
CA ARG A 426 -16.47 -125.52 39.24
C ARG A 426 -18.00 -125.42 39.18
N CYS A 427 -18.56 -125.44 37.98
CA CYS A 427 -20.00 -125.46 37.74
C CYS A 427 -20.63 -126.85 37.99
N GLY A 428 -19.84 -127.86 38.35
CA GLY A 428 -20.32 -129.17 38.79
C GLY A 428 -20.41 -130.23 37.69
N PHE A 429 -19.78 -130.00 36.53
CA PHE A 429 -19.68 -130.97 35.45
C PHE A 429 -18.44 -131.88 35.64
N GLU A 430 -18.59 -133.19 35.38
CA GLU A 430 -17.48 -134.15 35.42
C GLU A 430 -16.62 -134.04 34.15
N ALA A 431 -15.32 -133.79 34.30
CA ALA A 431 -14.41 -133.47 33.18
C ALA A 431 -13.75 -134.70 32.54
N ASP A 432 -14.41 -135.86 32.58
CA ASP A 432 -13.75 -137.15 32.28
C ASP A 432 -13.59 -137.42 30.77
N SER A 433 -14.12 -136.56 29.90
CA SER A 433 -14.17 -136.79 28.44
C SER A 433 -13.37 -135.80 27.58
N ASN A 434 -12.44 -135.01 28.16
CA ASN A 434 -11.69 -133.95 27.46
C ASN A 434 -12.56 -133.13 26.46
N PRO A 435 -13.66 -132.50 26.93
CA PRO A 435 -14.56 -131.75 26.05
C PRO A 435 -13.85 -130.56 25.39
N ASN A 436 -14.17 -130.32 24.11
CA ASN A 436 -13.67 -129.16 23.37
C ASN A 436 -14.08 -127.86 24.08
N THR A 437 -13.24 -126.80 24.04
CA THR A 437 -13.53 -125.50 24.67
C THR A 437 -14.90 -124.96 24.29
N LEU A 438 -15.30 -125.11 23.02
CA LEU A 438 -16.62 -124.69 22.55
C LEU A 438 -17.75 -125.50 23.20
N PHE A 439 -17.59 -126.80 23.37
CA PHE A 439 -18.58 -127.67 24.00
C PHE A 439 -18.75 -127.34 25.49
N MET A 440 -17.63 -127.14 26.20
CA MET A 440 -17.65 -126.67 27.59
C MET A 440 -18.39 -125.34 27.74
N LEU A 441 -18.18 -124.42 26.78
CA LEU A 441 -18.86 -123.12 26.79
C LEU A 441 -20.37 -123.25 26.54
N THR A 442 -20.81 -124.13 25.63
CA THR A 442 -22.23 -124.35 25.36
C THR A 442 -22.97 -124.95 26.57
N ASP A 443 -22.37 -125.93 27.25
CA ASP A 443 -22.92 -126.51 28.48
C ASP A 443 -22.96 -125.47 29.62
N LEU A 444 -21.91 -124.64 29.73
CA LEU A 444 -21.86 -123.54 30.68
C LEU A 444 -22.93 -122.49 30.37
N GLU A 445 -23.17 -122.19 29.10
CA GLU A 445 -24.20 -121.26 28.64
C GLU A 445 -25.60 -121.77 28.99
N ALA A 446 -25.90 -123.04 28.70
CA ALA A 446 -27.17 -123.66 29.07
C ALA A 446 -27.39 -123.64 30.59
N ARG A 447 -26.36 -123.97 31.39
CA ARG A 447 -26.46 -123.90 32.85
C ARG A 447 -26.60 -122.46 33.36
N LEU A 448 -25.99 -121.50 32.68
CA LEU A 448 -26.12 -120.09 33.02
C LEU A 448 -27.53 -119.59 32.71
N GLU A 449 -28.12 -119.98 31.58
CA GLU A 449 -29.53 -119.70 31.27
C GLU A 449 -30.48 -120.29 32.33
N ASP A 450 -30.29 -121.55 32.73
CA ASP A 450 -31.08 -122.16 33.81
C ASP A 450 -30.99 -121.37 35.12
N LEU A 451 -29.77 -120.94 35.49
CA LEU A 451 -29.53 -120.13 36.69
C LEU A 451 -30.13 -118.73 36.56
N LEU A 452 -30.08 -118.11 35.39
CA LEU A 452 -30.70 -116.81 35.14
C LEU A 452 -32.23 -116.91 35.20
N SER A 453 -32.84 -117.95 34.63
CA SER A 453 -34.28 -118.20 34.78
C SER A 453 -34.65 -118.43 36.24
N ALA A 454 -33.82 -119.17 37.00
CA ALA A 454 -34.03 -119.32 38.44
C ALA A 454 -33.92 -117.99 39.21
N ILE A 455 -33.02 -117.08 38.79
CA ILE A 455 -32.89 -115.73 39.35
C ILE A 455 -34.11 -114.88 39.04
N GLU A 456 -34.64 -114.93 37.82
CA GLU A 456 -35.82 -114.15 37.40
C GLU A 456 -37.07 -114.50 38.24
N HIS A 457 -37.19 -115.75 38.68
CA HIS A 457 -38.34 -116.22 39.47
C HIS A 457 -38.12 -116.10 41.00
N MET A 458 -37.02 -115.49 41.45
CA MET A 458 -36.80 -115.28 42.89
C MET A 458 -37.69 -114.15 43.45
N PRO A 459 -38.29 -114.32 44.64
CA PRO A 459 -39.08 -113.26 45.27
C PRO A 459 -38.27 -111.98 45.55
N GLU A 460 -38.79 -110.83 45.11
CA GLU A 460 -38.15 -109.50 45.24
C GLU A 460 -37.67 -109.19 46.67
N ASP A 461 -38.46 -109.57 47.68
CA ASP A 461 -38.13 -109.36 49.10
C ASP A 461 -36.89 -110.14 49.56
N TYR A 462 -36.65 -111.32 48.97
CA TYR A 462 -35.45 -112.12 49.25
C TYR A 462 -34.23 -111.48 48.58
N VAL A 463 -34.36 -111.00 47.35
CA VAL A 463 -33.29 -110.33 46.60
C VAL A 463 -32.85 -109.06 47.32
N VAL A 464 -33.78 -108.19 47.72
CA VAL A 464 -33.46 -106.94 48.44
C VAL A 464 -32.79 -107.21 49.80
N LYS A 465 -33.19 -108.27 50.52
CA LYS A 465 -32.53 -108.67 51.77
C LYS A 465 -31.12 -109.18 51.53
N ALA A 466 -30.93 -110.07 50.55
CA ALA A 466 -29.64 -110.61 50.18
C ALA A 466 -28.69 -109.52 49.65
N GLU A 467 -29.18 -108.55 48.87
CA GLU A 467 -28.42 -107.39 48.43
C GLU A 467 -27.97 -106.51 49.60
N LYS A 468 -28.87 -106.18 50.53
CA LYS A 468 -28.51 -105.40 51.73
C LYS A 468 -27.48 -106.12 52.59
N GLU A 469 -27.57 -107.44 52.69
CA GLU A 469 -26.61 -108.27 53.43
C GLU A 469 -25.25 -108.33 52.71
N LYS A 470 -25.23 -108.56 51.40
CA LYS A 470 -24.00 -108.58 50.60
C LYS A 470 -23.33 -107.22 50.50
N GLU A 471 -24.10 -106.14 50.40
CA GLU A 471 -23.59 -104.78 50.43
C GLU A 471 -23.05 -104.42 51.82
N LYS A 472 -23.67 -104.90 52.89
CA LYS A 472 -23.12 -104.79 54.25
C LYS A 472 -21.80 -105.56 54.39
N GLU A 473 -21.74 -106.81 53.91
CA GLU A 473 -20.54 -107.64 53.91
C GLU A 473 -19.41 -106.98 53.09
N ARG A 474 -19.72 -106.41 51.92
CA ARG A 474 -18.76 -105.69 51.08
C ARG A 474 -18.21 -104.46 51.79
N ARG A 475 -19.08 -103.66 52.42
CA ARG A 475 -18.65 -102.49 53.21
C ARG A 475 -17.76 -102.88 54.38
N GLU A 476 -18.10 -103.99 55.04
CA GLU A 476 -17.33 -104.52 56.15
C GLU A 476 -15.97 -105.07 55.68
N ARG A 477 -15.91 -105.77 54.55
CA ARG A 477 -14.68 -106.24 53.92
C ARG A 477 -13.77 -105.09 53.50
N VAL A 478 -14.31 -104.06 52.82
CA VAL A 478 -13.52 -102.87 52.45
C VAL A 478 -13.01 -102.13 53.69
N ARG A 479 -13.82 -102.05 54.75
CA ARG A 479 -13.41 -101.44 56.01
C ARG A 479 -12.31 -102.26 56.70
N GLN A 480 -12.47 -103.58 56.79
CA GLN A 480 -11.46 -104.50 57.34
C GLN A 480 -10.17 -104.47 56.52
N GLU A 481 -10.26 -104.43 55.20
CA GLU A 481 -9.09 -104.38 54.32
C GLU A 481 -8.34 -103.06 54.50
N ARG A 482 -9.05 -101.91 54.55
CA ARG A 482 -8.44 -100.61 54.89
C ARG A 482 -7.77 -100.62 56.25
N ILE A 483 -8.43 -101.17 57.28
CA ILE A 483 -7.85 -101.30 58.62
C ILE A 483 -6.59 -102.19 58.56
N SER A 484 -6.66 -103.33 57.87
CA SER A 484 -5.52 -104.26 57.74
C SER A 484 -4.34 -103.69 56.96
N GLN A 485 -4.60 -102.87 55.93
CA GLN A 485 -3.56 -102.16 55.21
C GLN A 485 -2.92 -101.10 56.11
N GLN A 486 -3.72 -100.40 56.91
CA GLN A 486 -3.21 -99.43 57.87
C GLN A 486 -2.40 -100.08 58.99
N THR A 487 -2.84 -101.23 59.52
CA THR A 487 -2.09 -102.00 60.52
C THR A 487 -0.83 -102.61 59.93
N LYS A 488 -0.85 -103.17 58.71
CA LYS A 488 0.36 -103.63 58.02
C LYS A 488 1.36 -102.50 57.78
N MET A 489 0.91 -101.34 57.34
CA MET A 489 1.77 -100.16 57.17
C MET A 489 2.33 -99.65 58.50
N TYR A 490 1.60 -99.84 59.60
CA TYR A 490 2.06 -99.52 60.94
C TYR A 490 3.05 -100.57 61.47
N GLU A 491 2.75 -101.85 61.30
CA GLU A 491 3.61 -102.99 61.66
C GLU A 491 4.90 -103.00 60.85
N GLU A 492 4.86 -102.72 59.54
CA GLU A 492 6.08 -102.56 58.73
C GLU A 492 6.89 -101.37 59.20
N ARG A 493 6.26 -100.24 59.53
CA ARG A 493 6.97 -99.11 60.16
C ARG A 493 7.59 -99.50 61.49
N MET A 494 6.86 -100.25 62.32
CA MET A 494 7.32 -100.67 63.65
C MET A 494 8.42 -101.73 63.54
N LYS A 495 8.32 -102.68 62.61
CA LYS A 495 9.32 -103.71 62.31
C LYS A 495 10.57 -103.09 61.70
N LYS A 496 10.44 -102.15 60.76
CA LYS A 496 11.57 -101.41 60.18
C LYS A 496 12.21 -100.45 61.19
N SER A 497 11.45 -99.99 62.19
CA SER A 497 12.00 -99.26 63.36
C SER A 497 12.75 -100.22 64.29
N MET A 498 12.17 -101.38 64.61
CA MET A 498 12.77 -102.41 65.47
C MET A 498 14.05 -102.98 64.85
N GLU A 499 14.04 -103.28 63.55
CA GLU A 499 15.19 -103.73 62.78
C GLU A 499 16.28 -102.65 62.70
N ARG A 500 15.91 -101.37 62.60
CA ARG A 500 16.87 -100.25 62.75
C ARG A 500 17.46 -100.18 64.16
N SER A 501 16.69 -100.49 65.20
CA SER A 501 17.19 -100.53 66.58
C SER A 501 18.03 -101.77 66.89
N MET A 502 17.80 -102.89 66.21
CA MET A 502 18.55 -104.15 66.37
C MET A 502 19.80 -104.22 65.47
N GLN A 503 19.91 -103.38 64.44
CA GLN A 503 21.14 -103.24 63.68
C GLN A 503 22.24 -102.62 64.56
N ALA A 504 23.38 -103.31 64.62
CA ALA A 504 24.56 -102.84 65.34
C ALA A 504 24.91 -101.40 64.91
N PRO A 505 25.14 -100.47 65.86
CA PRO A 505 25.41 -99.07 65.53
C PRO A 505 26.53 -98.94 64.49
N LYS A 506 26.23 -98.37 63.33
CA LYS A 506 27.21 -98.14 62.25
C LYS A 506 28.33 -97.24 62.76
N LYS A 507 29.55 -97.78 62.94
CA LYS A 507 30.75 -97.01 63.30
C LYS A 507 31.11 -96.07 62.14
N ARG A 508 30.89 -94.76 62.33
CA ARG A 508 31.23 -93.72 61.35
C ARG A 508 32.76 -93.56 61.30
N LYS A 509 33.38 -93.84 60.16
CA LYS A 509 34.76 -93.40 59.89
C LYS A 509 34.70 -92.00 59.30
N GLY A 510 35.25 -91.01 60.01
CA GLY A 510 35.35 -89.61 59.56
C GLY A 510 34.58 -88.59 60.40
N ARG A 511 34.98 -87.32 60.28
CA ARG A 511 34.42 -86.18 61.04
C ARG A 511 32.98 -85.90 60.61
N GLN A 512 32.08 -85.76 61.58
CA GLN A 512 30.67 -85.49 61.35
C GLN A 512 30.46 -84.10 60.72
N VAL A 513 29.87 -84.07 59.52
CA VAL A 513 29.47 -82.82 58.84
C VAL A 513 28.21 -82.28 59.53
N VAL A 514 28.35 -81.11 60.15
CA VAL A 514 27.23 -80.37 60.75
C VAL A 514 26.58 -79.53 59.66
N TRP A 515 25.35 -79.86 59.28
CA TRP A 515 24.55 -79.00 58.42
C TRP A 515 24.14 -77.75 59.19
N ARG A 516 24.41 -76.58 58.60
CA ARG A 516 23.96 -75.28 59.09
C ARG A 516 22.48 -75.12 58.71
N SER A 517 21.67 -74.53 59.59
CA SER A 517 20.24 -74.30 59.33
C SER A 517 20.01 -73.47 58.07
N GLN A 518 19.18 -73.97 57.14
CA GLN A 518 18.65 -73.16 56.04
C GLN A 518 17.55 -72.22 56.56
N PRO A 519 17.50 -70.94 56.12
CA PRO A 519 16.46 -70.00 56.53
C PRO A 519 15.07 -70.39 56.00
N LEU A 520 14.02 -70.11 56.77
CA LEU A 520 12.62 -70.30 56.36
C LEU A 520 12.26 -69.38 55.18
N ARG A 521 11.94 -69.97 54.01
CA ARG A 521 11.23 -69.24 52.93
C ARG A 521 9.73 -69.49 53.09
N GLN A 522 8.96 -68.40 53.17
CA GLN A 522 7.50 -68.41 53.12
C GLN A 522 7.04 -68.75 51.69
N THR A 523 6.25 -69.82 51.54
CA THR A 523 5.54 -70.15 50.31
C THR A 523 4.30 -69.24 50.20
N LYS A 524 4.25 -68.38 49.19
CA LYS A 524 3.04 -67.66 48.80
C LYS A 524 2.14 -68.64 48.04
N GLN A 525 0.94 -68.88 48.57
CA GLN A 525 -0.15 -69.54 47.85
C GLN A 525 -0.51 -68.69 46.64
N GLN A 526 -0.56 -69.29 45.45
CA GLN A 526 -1.19 -68.67 44.28
C GLN A 526 -2.46 -69.46 44.00
N GLU A 527 -3.55 -68.72 43.97
CA GLU A 527 -4.93 -69.18 43.89
C GLU A 527 -5.24 -69.87 42.55
N SER A 528 -6.17 -70.81 42.66
CA SER A 528 -6.81 -71.55 41.58
C SER A 528 -7.66 -70.62 40.70
N GLU A 529 -7.31 -70.49 39.41
CA GLU A 529 -8.28 -70.09 38.40
C GLU A 529 -9.06 -71.33 37.96
N SER A 530 -10.31 -71.39 38.42
CA SER A 530 -11.35 -72.28 37.94
C SER A 530 -11.77 -71.86 36.53
N HIS A 531 -11.22 -72.51 35.51
CA HIS A 531 -11.85 -72.50 34.19
C HIS A 531 -12.92 -73.60 34.17
N VAL A 532 -14.18 -73.18 34.29
CA VAL A 532 -15.33 -74.02 33.94
C VAL A 532 -15.31 -74.11 32.41
N ASN A 533 -15.06 -75.30 31.86
CA ASN A 533 -15.22 -75.58 30.43
C ASN A 533 -16.67 -76.02 30.21
N ASP A 534 -17.37 -75.24 29.40
CA ASP A 534 -18.80 -75.35 29.09
C ASP A 534 -19.03 -76.22 27.84
N ASP A 535 -18.32 -77.35 27.75
CA ASP A 535 -18.37 -78.27 26.60
C ASP A 535 -19.20 -79.56 26.88
N ASP A 536 -19.71 -79.75 28.09
CA ASP A 536 -20.51 -80.94 28.47
C ASP A 536 -22.04 -80.74 28.33
N GLN A 537 -22.49 -79.67 27.68
CA GLN A 537 -23.93 -79.42 27.43
C GLN A 537 -24.46 -79.96 26.08
N ALA A 538 -23.61 -80.52 25.22
CA ALA A 538 -24.03 -81.05 23.91
C ALA A 538 -24.44 -82.55 23.93
N ASP A 539 -24.05 -83.32 24.95
CA ASP A 539 -24.30 -84.78 25.00
C ASP A 539 -25.59 -85.19 25.76
N GLN A 540 -26.38 -84.24 26.26
CA GLN A 540 -27.66 -84.54 26.93
C GLN A 540 -28.90 -84.49 26.03
N GLN A 541 -28.75 -84.28 24.72
CA GLN A 541 -29.90 -84.25 23.79
C GLN A 541 -30.07 -85.51 22.92
N HIS A 542 -29.27 -86.56 23.16
CA HIS A 542 -29.39 -87.84 22.46
C HIS A 542 -29.59 -89.05 23.38
N PHE A 543 -30.39 -88.94 24.43
CA PHE A 543 -31.06 -90.11 25.01
C PHE A 543 -32.45 -89.74 25.54
N LYS A 544 -33.48 -90.09 24.77
CA LYS A 544 -34.84 -90.32 25.29
C LYS A 544 -34.94 -91.78 25.74
N TRP A 545 -35.46 -91.98 26.94
CA TRP A 545 -36.47 -93.01 27.20
C TRP A 545 -37.69 -92.32 27.81
#